data_AF-A0A812YUZ3-F1
#
_entry.id   AF-A0A812YUZ3-F1
#
_cell.length_a   1.000
_cell.length_b   1.000
_cell.length_c   1.000
_cell.angle_alpha   90.00
_cell.angle_beta   90.00
_cell.angle_gamma   90.00
#
_symmetry.space_group_name_H-M   'P 1'
#
loop_
_entity.id
_entity.type
_entity.pdbx_description
1 polymer ?
#
loop_
_entity_poly.entity_id
_entity_poly.type
_entity_poly.pdbx_seq_one_letter_code
_entity_poly.pdbx_strand_id
1 'polypeptide(L)'
;MPQQSEAKHLVHLTAVPAGWPLATVIDAFLQLAAYHPSRAHASYAASRAPEVVSARLVELWTSQPAEAEAWLQRCREHFAKELAGKETRPELLSEALLRHGAAEYGKYGWCWSFSEAGLLRGEPLGSAAERESWAAGYLQQPPIPARCRELAERLAEAESLETARKRQKLEEETAERRRLEAELQKSQEEGRELRNRLAAAEAQVSSKDAELQTAQSESAKCTETCNEFVARAAAAESAAAEFQERCEEFATRMQASEAEASEHAKTKERLAQAEADENLSLKDGSQRSETGQSTELQVEKAVLQDRCEQLQQQLAEARGQLEVLWEERGRYQERLRQLAEMNRKQESHHHRHPTFNPPGAAPSKAAFGEEESDLAEQLGYSLVDEDLASVLSGSSGCSVQQNCFMLDAIFNCRMDVLREGRDLQIGSQVLAGDGKTVVEVVEIKEARATEVVDLKAAGATLRVTPDHPVQIPDAGAKAGRHLYLPAGKLKVGDFVMNNSGEPVALTTAQTLPTECNVLKIVFKPDLPVAVFPNPSSCILSKGHKKSQNRRSVRGRGQEAADPMDEGASIPDTAAGEYTD
;
A
#
# COMPACT_ATOMS: atom_id res chain seq x y z
N MET A 1 41.27 -67.94 7.18
CA MET A 1 40.42 -66.99 6.44
C MET A 1 39.25 -66.52 7.32
N PRO A 2 39.37 -65.38 8.03
CA PRO A 2 38.21 -64.62 8.54
C PRO A 2 38.23 -63.11 8.21
N GLN A 3 39.18 -62.60 7.40
CA GLN A 3 39.41 -61.15 7.23
C GLN A 3 38.34 -60.39 6.42
N GLN A 4 37.50 -61.06 5.62
CA GLN A 4 36.46 -60.38 4.83
C GLN A 4 35.20 -60.00 5.63
N SER A 5 34.97 -60.59 6.81
CA SER A 5 33.80 -60.26 7.63
C SER A 5 34.00 -58.99 8.47
N GLU A 6 35.22 -58.74 8.97
CA GLU A 6 35.56 -57.56 9.77
C GLU A 6 35.52 -56.25 8.96
N ALA A 7 36.08 -56.26 7.74
CA ALA A 7 36.03 -55.09 6.86
C ALA A 7 34.59 -54.74 6.43
N LYS A 8 33.74 -55.75 6.20
CA LYS A 8 32.30 -55.54 5.93
C LYS A 8 31.55 -55.01 7.16
N HIS A 9 31.90 -55.45 8.37
CA HIS A 9 31.31 -54.94 9.62
C HIS A 9 31.67 -53.48 9.87
N LEU A 10 32.93 -53.08 9.64
CA LEU A 10 33.36 -51.69 9.80
C LEU A 10 32.75 -50.75 8.75
N VAL A 11 32.59 -51.22 7.50
CA VAL A 11 31.88 -50.43 6.46
C VAL A 11 30.42 -50.22 6.84
N HIS A 12 29.74 -51.20 7.45
CA HIS A 12 28.38 -51.03 7.96
C HIS A 12 28.29 -50.07 9.16
N LEU A 13 29.33 -49.92 9.98
CA LEU A 13 29.40 -48.94 11.08
C LEU A 13 29.67 -47.50 10.61
N THR A 14 30.20 -47.31 9.39
CA THR A 14 30.53 -45.97 8.87
C THR A 14 29.35 -45.25 8.19
N ALA A 15 28.19 -45.87 8.07
CA ALA A 15 26.98 -45.23 7.56
C ALA A 15 25.98 -45.08 8.71
N VAL A 16 25.96 -43.92 9.36
CA VAL A 16 24.92 -43.61 10.36
C VAL A 16 23.62 -43.27 9.61
N PRO A 17 22.55 -44.08 9.72
CA PRO A 17 21.30 -43.82 9.04
C PRO A 17 20.67 -42.51 9.52
N ALA A 18 20.00 -41.79 8.60
CA ALA A 18 19.37 -40.50 8.93
C ALA A 18 18.24 -40.60 9.97
N GLY A 19 17.75 -41.81 10.28
CA GLY A 19 16.70 -42.07 11.26
C GLY A 19 17.18 -42.46 12.65
N TRP A 20 18.48 -42.46 12.93
CA TRP A 20 18.98 -42.78 14.28
C TRP A 20 18.73 -41.64 15.27
N PRO A 21 18.16 -41.93 16.46
CA PRO A 21 18.05 -40.96 17.54
C PRO A 21 19.42 -40.41 17.96
N LEU A 22 19.48 -39.16 18.43
CA LEU A 22 20.73 -38.49 18.79
C LEU A 22 21.56 -39.31 19.81
N ALA A 23 20.90 -39.95 20.78
CA ALA A 23 21.54 -40.82 21.76
C ALA A 23 22.33 -41.98 21.12
N THR A 24 21.74 -42.64 20.12
CA THR A 24 22.37 -43.78 19.41
C THR A 24 23.59 -43.34 18.59
N VAL A 25 23.53 -42.14 18.00
CA VAL A 25 24.66 -41.56 17.26
C VAL A 25 25.82 -41.24 18.21
N ILE A 26 25.52 -40.75 19.42
CA ILE A 26 26.52 -40.45 20.45
C ILE A 26 27.15 -41.73 21.02
N ASP A 27 26.36 -42.77 21.28
CA ASP A 27 26.89 -44.07 21.72
C ASP A 27 27.84 -44.68 20.69
N ALA A 28 27.51 -44.58 19.40
CA ALA A 28 28.38 -45.00 18.31
C ALA A 28 29.68 -44.17 18.25
N PHE A 29 29.61 -42.86 18.51
CA PHE A 29 30.78 -41.98 18.58
C PHE A 29 31.74 -42.41 19.70
N LEU A 30 31.20 -42.65 20.90
CA LEU A 30 31.98 -43.02 22.08
C LEU A 30 32.71 -44.36 21.87
N GLN A 31 32.06 -45.33 21.24
CA GLN A 31 32.72 -46.60 20.87
C GLN A 31 33.85 -46.41 19.86
N LEU A 32 33.64 -45.60 18.82
CA LEU A 32 34.65 -45.34 17.79
C LEU A 32 35.85 -44.56 18.34
N ALA A 33 35.61 -43.61 19.24
CA ALA A 33 36.66 -42.84 19.91
C ALA A 33 37.54 -43.71 20.83
N ALA A 34 37.02 -44.81 21.36
CA ALA A 34 37.75 -45.74 22.20
C ALA A 34 38.59 -46.77 21.42
N TYR A 35 38.46 -46.83 20.09
CA TYR A 35 39.21 -47.76 19.25
C TYR A 35 40.66 -47.27 19.05
N HIS A 36 41.62 -47.89 19.74
CA HIS A 36 43.03 -47.49 19.67
C HIS A 36 43.66 -47.83 18.30
N PRO A 37 44.31 -46.88 17.61
CA PRO A 37 44.86 -47.08 16.27
C PRO A 37 46.07 -48.04 16.16
N SER A 38 46.46 -48.73 17.23
CA SER A 38 47.63 -49.62 17.25
C SER A 38 47.42 -50.97 16.54
N ARG A 39 46.20 -51.30 16.08
CA ARG A 39 45.97 -52.44 15.19
C ARG A 39 46.25 -52.03 13.74
N ALA A 40 47.50 -52.25 13.32
CA ALA A 40 48.15 -51.76 12.10
C ALA A 40 47.57 -52.20 10.72
N HIS A 41 46.34 -52.70 10.64
CA HIS A 41 45.74 -53.12 9.35
C HIS A 41 44.42 -52.40 8.98
N ALA A 42 43.91 -51.50 9.81
CA ALA A 42 42.64 -50.78 9.54
C ALA A 42 42.77 -49.24 9.65
N SER A 43 43.95 -48.67 9.32
CA SER A 43 44.25 -47.25 9.56
C SER A 43 43.37 -46.26 8.79
N TYR A 44 42.77 -46.67 7.67
CA TYR A 44 41.95 -45.77 6.84
C TYR A 44 40.47 -45.76 7.23
N ALA A 45 39.95 -46.85 7.82
CA ALA A 45 38.55 -46.95 8.23
C ALA A 45 38.34 -46.40 9.66
N ALA A 46 39.33 -46.57 10.54
CA ALA A 46 39.27 -46.10 11.92
C ALA A 46 39.33 -44.57 12.05
N SER A 47 39.98 -43.86 11.12
CA SER A 47 39.99 -42.38 11.10
C SER A 47 38.70 -41.78 10.52
N ARG A 48 38.06 -42.46 9.58
CA ARG A 48 36.87 -41.97 8.87
C ARG A 48 35.59 -42.07 9.69
N ALA A 49 35.50 -43.06 10.58
CA ALA A 49 34.29 -43.29 11.37
C ALA A 49 34.01 -42.16 12.39
N PRO A 50 35.00 -41.67 13.18
CA PRO A 50 34.81 -40.49 14.03
C PRO A 50 34.43 -39.24 13.25
N GLU A 51 34.97 -39.03 12.03
CA GLU A 51 34.63 -37.89 11.17
C GLU A 51 33.17 -37.94 10.70
N VAL A 52 32.70 -39.11 10.26
CA VAL A 52 31.31 -39.29 9.80
C VAL A 52 30.32 -39.10 10.94
N VAL A 53 30.62 -39.63 12.12
CA VAL A 53 29.77 -39.46 13.29
C VAL A 53 29.81 -38.02 13.82
N SER A 54 30.97 -37.36 13.79
CA SER A 54 31.09 -35.92 14.13
C SER A 54 30.27 -35.05 13.18
N ALA A 55 30.35 -35.33 11.87
CA ALA A 55 29.56 -34.61 10.86
C ALA A 55 28.06 -34.81 11.08
N ARG A 56 27.64 -36.03 11.43
CA ARG A 56 26.23 -36.33 11.73
C ARG A 56 25.75 -35.67 13.02
N LEU A 57 26.60 -35.57 14.05
CA LEU A 57 26.28 -34.83 15.27
C LEU A 57 26.08 -33.34 14.99
N VAL A 58 26.93 -32.74 14.14
CA VAL A 58 26.77 -31.35 13.70
C VAL A 58 25.47 -31.16 12.90
N GLU A 59 25.14 -32.11 12.01
CA GLU A 59 23.89 -32.08 11.25
C GLU A 59 22.66 -32.22 12.14
N LEU A 60 22.70 -33.10 13.16
CA LEU A 60 21.61 -33.25 14.12
C LEU A 60 21.46 -32.01 15.02
N TRP A 61 22.57 -31.39 15.42
CA TRP A 61 22.55 -30.16 16.21
C TRP A 61 21.93 -28.97 15.44
N THR A 62 22.18 -28.92 14.14
CA THR A 62 21.66 -27.85 13.27
C THR A 62 20.21 -28.11 12.83
N SER A 63 19.82 -29.38 12.63
CA SER A 63 18.47 -29.74 12.21
C SER A 63 17.47 -29.91 13.35
N GLN A 64 17.94 -30.30 14.55
CA GLN A 64 17.11 -30.61 15.72
C GLN A 64 17.68 -29.98 17.01
N PRO A 65 17.80 -28.65 17.09
CA PRO A 65 18.43 -27.97 18.22
C PRO A 65 17.74 -28.24 19.57
N ALA A 66 16.42 -28.47 19.58
CA ALA A 66 15.67 -28.78 20.79
C ALA A 66 16.01 -30.17 21.38
N GLU A 67 16.21 -31.18 20.54
CA GLU A 67 16.62 -32.52 21.00
C GLU A 67 18.06 -32.51 21.51
N ALA A 68 18.94 -31.76 20.84
CA ALA A 68 20.31 -31.56 21.27
C ALA A 68 20.41 -30.81 22.61
N GLU A 69 19.63 -29.74 22.79
CA GLU A 69 19.53 -29.02 24.06
C GLU A 69 18.95 -29.92 25.17
N ALA A 70 17.92 -30.72 24.87
CA ALA A 70 17.34 -31.67 25.83
C ALA A 70 18.33 -32.76 26.24
N TRP A 71 19.15 -33.26 25.31
CA TRP A 71 20.22 -34.22 25.61
C TRP A 71 21.33 -33.58 26.45
N LEU A 72 21.80 -32.38 26.09
CA LEU A 72 22.74 -31.62 26.92
C LEU A 72 22.20 -31.39 28.32
N GLN A 73 20.90 -31.06 28.42
CA GLN A 73 20.23 -30.84 29.68
C GLN A 73 20.18 -32.12 30.52
N ARG A 74 19.90 -33.28 29.92
CA ARG A 74 20.01 -34.58 30.61
C ARG A 74 21.42 -34.90 31.07
N CYS A 75 22.44 -34.62 30.27
CA CYS A 75 23.84 -34.75 30.69
C CYS A 75 24.13 -33.82 31.87
N ARG A 76 23.74 -32.54 31.78
CA ARG A 76 23.87 -31.57 32.87
C ARG A 76 23.18 -32.08 34.12
N GLU A 77 21.98 -32.63 34.05
CA GLU A 77 21.22 -33.18 35.20
C GLU A 77 21.86 -34.44 35.78
N HIS A 78 22.33 -35.35 34.92
CA HIS A 78 23.00 -36.57 35.34
C HIS A 78 24.33 -36.27 36.06
N PHE A 79 25.08 -35.29 35.56
CA PHE A 79 26.33 -34.84 36.18
C PHE A 79 26.11 -33.78 37.26
N ALA A 80 24.98 -33.08 37.32
CA ALA A 80 24.67 -32.13 38.38
C ALA A 80 24.64 -32.80 39.75
N LYS A 81 24.27 -34.08 39.82
CA LYS A 81 24.36 -34.87 41.05
C LYS A 81 25.81 -35.17 41.47
N GLU A 82 26.73 -35.35 40.51
CA GLU A 82 28.16 -35.55 40.77
C GLU A 82 28.94 -34.23 40.95
N LEU A 83 28.43 -33.13 40.39
CA LEU A 83 29.05 -31.79 40.37
C LEU A 83 28.40 -30.82 41.38
N ALA A 84 27.41 -31.25 42.16
CA ALA A 84 26.74 -30.42 43.16
C ALA A 84 27.76 -29.80 44.12
N GLY A 85 27.96 -28.48 44.01
CA GLY A 85 28.89 -27.70 44.83
C GLY A 85 30.17 -27.23 44.12
N LYS A 86 30.37 -27.53 42.83
CA LYS A 86 31.50 -27.00 42.03
C LYS A 86 30.95 -26.15 40.88
N GLU A 87 31.49 -24.95 40.68
CA GLU A 87 31.19 -24.13 39.49
C GLU A 87 31.41 -24.98 38.24
N THR A 88 30.36 -25.13 37.42
CA THR A 88 30.40 -25.88 36.16
C THR A 88 31.29 -25.16 35.16
N ARG A 89 32.58 -25.44 35.22
CA ARG A 89 33.53 -25.04 34.19
C ARG A 89 33.46 -26.02 33.00
N PRO A 90 33.59 -25.55 31.75
CA PRO A 90 33.53 -26.39 30.54
C PRO A 90 34.48 -27.60 30.57
N GLU A 91 35.62 -27.48 31.25
CA GLU A 91 36.60 -28.56 31.40
C GLU A 91 36.07 -29.71 32.27
N LEU A 92 35.20 -29.42 33.25
CA LEU A 92 34.56 -30.45 34.07
C LEU A 92 33.50 -31.22 33.27
N LEU A 93 32.84 -30.58 32.31
CA LEU A 93 31.88 -31.24 31.43
C LEU A 93 32.58 -32.13 30.39
N SER A 94 33.68 -31.67 29.79
CA SER A 94 34.47 -32.47 28.86
C SER A 94 35.17 -33.65 29.57
N GLU A 95 35.68 -33.42 30.79
CA GLU A 95 36.23 -34.48 31.64
C GLU A 95 35.13 -35.46 32.09
N ALA A 96 33.94 -35.00 32.44
CA ALA A 96 32.80 -35.86 32.77
C ALA A 96 32.33 -36.70 31.57
N LEU A 97 32.27 -36.11 30.36
CA LEU A 97 31.96 -36.84 29.12
C LEU A 97 33.04 -37.87 28.78
N LEU A 98 34.32 -37.54 28.97
CA LEU A 98 35.43 -38.49 28.80
C LEU A 98 35.41 -39.60 29.86
N ARG A 99 35.12 -39.28 31.11
CA ARG A 99 34.98 -40.25 32.21
C ARG A 99 33.77 -41.16 31.99
N HIS A 100 32.66 -40.63 31.47
CA HIS A 100 31.49 -41.42 31.10
C HIS A 100 31.78 -42.32 29.90
N GLY A 101 32.43 -41.80 28.85
CA GLY A 101 32.90 -42.61 27.73
C GLY A 101 33.87 -43.72 28.15
N ALA A 102 34.80 -43.44 29.07
CA ALA A 102 35.73 -44.43 29.63
C ALA A 102 35.04 -45.42 30.58
N ALA A 103 34.05 -44.96 31.37
CA ALA A 103 33.27 -45.82 32.26
C ALA A 103 32.37 -46.77 31.47
N GLU A 104 31.73 -46.29 30.39
CA GLU A 104 31.00 -47.10 29.41
C GLU A 104 31.93 -48.09 28.71
N TYR A 105 33.13 -47.67 28.28
CA TYR A 105 34.13 -48.58 27.71
C TYR A 105 34.56 -49.69 28.68
N GLY A 106 34.73 -49.36 29.96
CA GLY A 106 35.02 -50.33 31.02
C GLY A 106 33.88 -51.34 31.26
N LYS A 107 32.63 -51.03 30.89
CA LYS A 107 31.50 -51.96 31.00
C LYS A 107 31.57 -53.11 30.01
N TYR A 108 32.33 -52.98 28.93
CA TYR A 108 32.35 -53.96 27.84
C TYR A 108 33.77 -54.53 27.70
N GLY A 109 34.09 -55.45 28.60
CA GLY A 109 35.36 -56.16 28.62
C GLY A 109 35.78 -56.73 27.26
N TRP A 110 37.05 -57.11 27.16
CA TRP A 110 37.87 -57.33 25.95
C TRP A 110 37.37 -58.30 24.85
N CYS A 111 36.15 -58.84 24.91
CA CYS A 111 35.58 -59.79 23.94
C CYS A 111 34.25 -59.27 23.36
N TRP A 112 34.24 -58.92 22.07
CA TRP A 112 33.11 -58.25 21.42
C TRP A 112 32.19 -59.22 20.67
N SER A 113 30.94 -59.31 21.12
CA SER A 113 29.76 -59.52 20.28
C SER A 113 28.56 -58.85 20.96
N PHE A 114 28.09 -57.73 20.41
CA PHE A 114 26.88 -57.07 20.91
C PHE A 114 25.62 -57.69 20.28
N SER A 115 24.65 -58.01 21.13
CA SER A 115 23.26 -58.14 20.73
C SER A 115 22.49 -56.93 21.24
N GLU A 116 21.43 -56.52 20.55
CA GLU A 116 20.54 -55.40 20.87
C GLU A 116 20.03 -55.43 22.33
N ALA A 117 19.97 -56.62 22.93
CA ALA A 117 19.58 -56.84 24.32
C ALA A 117 20.62 -56.40 25.38
N GLY A 118 21.88 -56.17 24.99
CA GLY A 118 22.96 -55.72 25.88
C GLY A 118 22.97 -54.21 26.10
N LEU A 119 22.54 -53.42 25.11
CA LEU A 119 22.44 -51.96 25.22
C LEU A 119 21.35 -51.52 26.21
N LEU A 120 20.30 -52.34 26.38
CA LEU A 120 19.13 -52.00 27.19
C LEU A 120 19.22 -52.45 28.66
N ARG A 121 20.29 -53.16 29.07
CA ARG A 121 20.43 -53.74 30.42
C ARG A 121 21.69 -53.28 31.17
N GLY A 122 22.08 -52.02 30.98
CA GLY A 122 23.34 -51.44 31.44
C GLY A 122 23.65 -51.57 32.95
N GLU A 123 24.16 -52.72 33.38
CA GLU A 123 24.96 -52.82 34.59
C GLU A 123 26.44 -52.67 34.24
N PRO A 124 27.15 -51.68 34.82
CA PRO A 124 28.58 -51.54 34.61
C PRO A 124 29.35 -52.76 35.10
N LEU A 125 30.22 -53.33 34.27
CA LEU A 125 31.23 -54.26 34.74
C LEU A 125 32.24 -53.53 35.64
N GLY A 126 32.45 -54.07 36.85
CA GLY A 126 33.38 -53.57 37.86
C GLY A 126 32.76 -52.66 38.92
N SER A 127 33.42 -52.57 40.07
CA SER A 127 33.06 -51.61 41.12
C SER A 127 33.38 -50.17 40.68
N ALA A 128 32.75 -49.18 41.31
CA ALA A 128 33.08 -47.77 41.05
C ALA A 128 34.58 -47.47 41.26
N ALA A 129 35.22 -48.14 42.23
CA ALA A 129 36.64 -48.02 42.52
C ALA A 129 37.52 -48.57 41.39
N GLU A 130 37.13 -49.67 40.74
CA GLU A 130 37.88 -50.22 39.59
C GLU A 130 37.80 -49.31 38.37
N ARG A 131 36.64 -48.70 38.12
CA ARG A 131 36.48 -47.70 37.05
C ARG A 131 37.31 -46.45 37.33
N GLU A 132 37.33 -45.97 38.56
CA GLU A 132 38.16 -44.83 38.97
C GLU A 132 39.66 -45.15 38.86
N SER A 133 40.06 -46.39 39.19
CA SER A 133 41.44 -46.87 39.02
C SER A 133 41.87 -46.90 37.55
N TRP A 134 41.02 -47.38 36.64
CA TRP A 134 41.31 -47.37 35.21
C TRP A 134 41.36 -45.95 34.62
N ALA A 135 40.45 -45.06 35.03
CA ALA A 135 40.50 -43.66 34.65
C ALA A 135 41.78 -42.98 35.15
N ALA A 136 42.19 -43.26 36.39
CA ALA A 136 43.45 -42.77 36.95
C ALA A 136 44.67 -43.30 36.17
N GLY A 137 44.69 -44.58 35.81
CA GLY A 137 45.75 -45.18 35.00
C GLY A 137 45.84 -44.61 33.58
N TYR A 138 44.69 -44.29 32.98
CA TYR A 138 44.63 -43.63 31.67
C TYR A 138 45.16 -42.19 31.75
N LEU A 139 44.74 -41.42 32.76
CA LEU A 139 45.21 -40.05 32.98
C LEU A 139 46.71 -39.95 33.32
N GLN A 140 47.32 -41.01 33.85
CA GLN A 140 48.75 -41.07 34.12
C GLN A 140 49.61 -41.36 32.87
N GLN A 141 49.02 -41.70 31.72
CA GLN A 141 49.83 -41.91 30.52
C GLN A 141 50.44 -40.57 30.06
N PRO A 142 51.76 -40.50 29.81
CA PRO A 142 52.46 -39.25 29.52
C PRO A 142 51.87 -38.32 28.45
N PRO A 143 51.28 -38.79 27.32
CA PRO A 143 50.75 -37.87 26.31
C PRO A 143 49.42 -37.23 26.69
N ILE A 144 48.69 -37.77 27.67
CA ILE A 144 47.32 -37.37 27.98
C ILE A 144 47.29 -36.01 28.73
N PRO A 145 48.08 -35.77 29.79
CA PRO A 145 48.11 -34.47 30.47
C PRO A 145 48.51 -33.31 29.55
N ALA A 146 49.45 -33.53 28.62
CA ALA A 146 49.87 -32.51 27.66
C ALA A 146 48.74 -32.15 26.68
N ARG A 147 48.05 -33.16 26.15
CA ARG A 147 46.90 -32.95 25.25
C ARG A 147 45.71 -32.30 25.95
N CYS A 148 45.45 -32.65 27.20
CA CYS A 148 44.41 -31.99 28.00
C CYS A 148 44.72 -30.50 28.23
N ARG A 149 45.99 -30.16 28.48
CA ARG A 149 46.43 -28.76 28.62
C ARG A 149 46.25 -27.99 27.32
N GLU A 150 46.67 -28.55 26.18
CA GLU A 150 46.49 -27.95 24.86
C GLU A 150 45.00 -27.70 24.55
N LEU A 151 44.14 -28.67 24.85
CA LEU A 151 42.69 -28.50 24.64
C LEU A 151 42.09 -27.43 25.56
N ALA A 152 42.53 -27.35 26.83
CA ALA A 152 42.09 -26.30 27.74
C ALA A 152 42.53 -24.90 27.28
N GLU A 153 43.77 -24.75 26.79
CA GLU A 153 44.27 -23.50 26.21
C GLU A 153 43.45 -23.10 24.97
N ARG A 154 43.18 -24.04 24.06
CA ARG A 154 42.35 -23.79 22.87
C ARG A 154 40.91 -23.45 23.21
N LEU A 155 40.34 -24.04 24.25
CA LEU A 155 39.00 -23.69 24.74
C LEU A 155 39.00 -22.27 25.32
N ALA A 156 39.98 -21.91 26.15
CA ALA A 156 40.11 -20.56 26.70
C ALA A 156 40.29 -19.50 25.59
N GLU A 157 41.08 -19.80 24.55
CA GLU A 157 41.22 -18.94 23.38
C GLU A 157 39.90 -18.77 22.60
N ALA A 158 39.15 -19.85 22.40
CA ALA A 158 37.86 -19.83 21.72
C ALA A 158 36.82 -19.01 22.51
N GLU A 159 36.76 -19.15 23.83
CA GLU A 159 35.89 -18.36 24.71
C GLU A 159 36.26 -16.88 24.70
N SER A 160 37.56 -16.56 24.73
CA SER A 160 38.05 -15.19 24.60
C SER A 160 37.64 -14.56 23.26
N LEU A 161 37.76 -15.31 22.16
CA LEU A 161 37.31 -14.86 20.84
C LEU A 161 35.79 -14.64 20.78
N GLU A 162 35.01 -15.55 21.39
CA GLU A 162 33.56 -15.43 21.41
C GLU A 162 33.10 -14.23 22.25
N THR A 163 33.73 -13.99 23.41
CA THR A 163 33.43 -12.82 24.24
C THR A 163 33.80 -11.51 23.54
N ALA A 164 34.92 -11.47 22.79
CA ALA A 164 35.28 -10.33 21.96
C ALA A 164 34.24 -10.06 20.85
N ARG A 165 33.79 -11.10 20.14
CA ARG A 165 32.73 -10.98 19.12
C ARG A 165 31.41 -10.50 19.70
N LYS A 166 31.03 -11.00 20.89
CA LYS A 166 29.81 -10.55 21.60
C LYS A 166 29.90 -9.07 21.99
N ARG A 167 31.06 -8.60 22.46
CA ARG A 167 31.29 -7.18 22.76
C ARG A 167 31.21 -6.30 21.52
N GLN A 168 31.86 -6.71 20.43
CA GLN A 168 31.78 -5.99 19.15
C GLN A 168 30.33 -5.87 18.65
N LYS A 169 29.58 -6.98 18.66
CA LYS A 169 28.18 -6.98 18.25
C LYS A 169 27.32 -6.04 19.10
N LEU A 170 27.55 -6.01 20.41
CA LEU A 170 26.85 -5.09 21.31
C LEU A 170 27.20 -3.62 21.02
N GLU A 171 28.47 -3.32 20.71
CA GLU A 171 28.89 -1.98 20.31
C GLU A 171 28.22 -1.55 18.99
N GLU A 172 28.19 -2.42 17.98
CA GLU A 172 27.50 -2.18 16.70
C GLU A 172 26.00 -1.92 16.90
N GLU A 173 25.32 -2.74 17.71
CA GLU A 173 23.90 -2.57 18.03
C GLU A 173 23.63 -1.26 18.78
N THR A 174 24.51 -0.87 19.72
CA THR A 174 24.38 0.42 20.42
C THR A 174 24.63 1.61 19.49
N ALA A 175 25.51 1.49 18.50
CA ALA A 175 25.76 2.52 17.51
C ALA A 175 24.58 2.67 16.54
N GLU A 176 24.00 1.55 16.09
CA GLU A 176 22.79 1.53 15.27
C GLU A 176 21.59 2.16 16.01
N ARG A 177 21.40 1.80 17.28
CA ARG A 177 20.35 2.41 18.11
C ARG A 177 20.50 3.93 18.22
N ARG A 178 21.72 4.44 18.47
CA ARG A 178 21.97 5.89 18.52
C ARG A 178 21.68 6.58 17.19
N ARG A 179 22.00 5.93 16.07
CA ARG A 179 21.68 6.44 14.73
C ARG A 179 20.18 6.54 14.52
N LEU A 180 19.43 5.49 14.86
CA LEU A 180 17.96 5.49 14.74
C LEU A 180 17.31 6.53 15.68
N GLU A 181 17.83 6.72 16.89
CA GLU A 181 17.37 7.77 17.80
C GLU A 181 17.61 9.18 17.22
N ALA A 182 18.74 9.41 16.55
CA ALA A 182 19.02 10.68 15.85
C ALA A 182 18.10 10.90 14.64
N GLU A 183 17.83 9.85 13.84
CA GLU A 183 16.88 9.92 12.72
C GLU A 183 15.45 10.20 13.21
N LEU A 184 15.04 9.60 14.33
CA LEU A 184 13.74 9.87 14.97
C LEU A 184 13.63 11.32 15.45
N GLN A 185 14.66 11.86 16.11
CA GLN A 185 14.69 13.26 16.53
C GLN A 185 14.59 14.21 15.33
N LYS A 186 15.32 13.90 14.24
CA LYS A 186 15.24 14.67 12.99
C LYS A 186 13.82 14.67 12.41
N SER A 187 13.19 13.50 12.32
CA SER A 187 11.81 13.37 11.82
C SER A 187 10.80 14.11 12.72
N GLN A 188 11.00 14.09 14.04
CA GLN A 188 10.16 14.86 14.97
C GLN A 188 10.28 16.36 14.75
N GLU A 189 11.48 16.87 14.47
CA GLU A 189 11.69 18.29 14.19
C GLU A 189 11.07 18.71 12.85
N GLU A 190 11.26 17.91 11.79
CA GLU A 190 10.58 18.09 10.50
C GLU A 190 9.05 18.10 10.69
N GLY A 191 8.52 17.21 11.53
CA GLY A 191 7.10 17.18 11.88
C GLY A 191 6.62 18.42 12.65
N ARG A 192 7.46 19.04 13.49
CA ARG A 192 7.15 20.32 14.14
C ARG A 192 7.13 21.46 13.13
N GLU A 193 8.10 21.50 12.22
CA GLU A 193 8.17 22.50 11.15
C GLU A 193 6.91 22.43 10.26
N LEU A 194 6.51 21.23 9.85
CA LEU A 194 5.28 21.03 9.06
C LEU A 194 4.02 21.48 9.81
N ARG A 195 3.91 21.19 11.11
CA ARG A 195 2.80 21.67 11.94
C ARG A 195 2.77 23.21 12.02
N ASN A 196 3.93 23.85 12.17
CA ASN A 196 4.03 25.31 12.19
C ASN A 196 3.62 25.92 10.84
N ARG A 197 4.03 25.30 9.73
CA ARG A 197 3.63 25.71 8.37
C ARG A 197 2.13 25.54 8.15
N LEU A 198 1.54 24.44 8.63
CA LEU A 198 0.11 24.21 8.56
C LEU A 198 -0.66 25.27 9.35
N ALA A 199 -0.27 25.54 10.60
CA ALA A 199 -0.90 26.57 11.42
C ALA A 199 -0.81 27.97 10.78
N ALA A 200 0.32 28.30 10.14
CA ALA A 200 0.47 29.55 9.39
C ALA A 200 -0.46 29.61 8.16
N ALA A 201 -0.62 28.50 7.43
CA ALA A 201 -1.54 28.42 6.30
C ALA A 201 -3.01 28.53 6.75
N GLU A 202 -3.40 27.87 7.84
CA GLU A 202 -4.73 27.98 8.45
C GLU A 202 -5.04 29.42 8.87
N ALA A 203 -4.07 30.13 9.47
CA ALA A 203 -4.21 31.54 9.80
C ALA A 203 -4.40 32.43 8.55
N GLN A 204 -3.70 32.14 7.45
CA GLN A 204 -3.90 32.85 6.18
C GLN A 204 -5.28 32.60 5.58
N VAL A 205 -5.77 31.36 5.60
CA VAL A 205 -7.12 31.01 5.12
C VAL A 205 -8.18 31.74 5.96
N SER A 206 -8.06 31.70 7.29
CA SER A 206 -8.96 32.43 8.19
C SER A 206 -8.98 33.94 7.91
N SER A 207 -7.81 34.54 7.65
CA SER A 207 -7.72 35.96 7.24
C SER A 207 -8.42 36.20 5.90
N LYS A 208 -8.28 35.31 4.92
CA LYS A 208 -8.92 35.43 3.61
C LYS A 208 -10.44 35.25 3.68
N ASP A 209 -10.92 34.38 4.55
CA ASP A 209 -12.35 34.20 4.81
C ASP A 209 -12.96 35.47 5.43
N ALA A 210 -12.26 36.13 6.34
CA ALA A 210 -12.70 37.40 6.90
C ALA A 210 -12.74 38.52 5.84
N GLU A 211 -11.74 38.61 4.96
CA GLU A 211 -11.74 39.52 3.80
C GLU A 211 -12.93 39.23 2.87
N LEU A 212 -13.21 37.96 2.59
CA LEU A 212 -14.30 37.54 1.72
C LEU A 212 -15.67 37.87 2.32
N GLN A 213 -15.87 37.65 3.63
CA GLN A 213 -17.09 38.06 4.32
C GLN A 213 -17.29 39.58 4.29
N THR A 214 -16.21 40.34 4.43
CA THR A 214 -16.26 41.81 4.33
C THR A 214 -16.68 42.23 2.92
N ALA A 215 -16.05 41.67 1.89
CA ALA A 215 -16.40 41.93 0.48
C ALA A 215 -17.84 41.52 0.14
N GLN A 216 -18.34 40.41 0.69
CA GLN A 216 -19.74 40.00 0.54
C GLN A 216 -20.70 41.00 1.19
N SER A 217 -20.37 41.52 2.37
CA SER A 217 -21.19 42.54 3.04
C SER A 217 -21.24 43.86 2.27
N GLU A 218 -20.13 44.26 1.65
CA GLU A 218 -20.05 45.44 0.79
C GLU A 218 -20.83 45.24 -0.52
N SER A 219 -20.73 44.05 -1.12
CA SER A 219 -21.52 43.69 -2.31
C SER A 219 -23.02 43.68 -2.02
N ALA A 220 -23.45 43.21 -0.86
CA ALA A 220 -24.85 43.26 -0.44
C ALA A 220 -25.35 44.71 -0.30
N LYS A 221 -24.56 45.60 0.32
CA LYS A 221 -24.87 47.04 0.40
C LYS A 221 -24.96 47.69 -0.97
N CYS A 222 -24.04 47.37 -1.88
CA CYS A 222 -24.06 47.86 -3.26
C CYS A 222 -25.31 47.37 -4.02
N THR A 223 -25.74 46.13 -3.77
CA THR A 223 -26.97 45.60 -4.36
C THR A 223 -28.21 46.33 -3.84
N GLU A 224 -28.25 46.66 -2.56
CA GLU A 224 -29.32 47.45 -1.94
C GLU A 224 -29.41 48.86 -2.54
N THR A 225 -28.27 49.56 -2.69
CA THR A 225 -28.25 50.90 -3.31
C THR A 225 -28.64 50.84 -4.79
N CYS A 226 -28.19 49.83 -5.55
CA CYS A 226 -28.64 49.63 -6.93
C CYS A 226 -30.16 49.43 -7.00
N ASN A 227 -30.75 48.63 -6.12
CA ASN A 227 -32.20 48.43 -6.06
C ASN A 227 -32.94 49.73 -5.71
N GLU A 228 -32.38 50.55 -4.82
CA GLU A 228 -32.93 51.87 -4.49
C GLU A 228 -32.91 52.80 -5.72
N PHE A 229 -31.81 52.84 -6.47
CA PHE A 229 -31.73 53.62 -7.71
C PHE A 229 -32.71 53.15 -8.77
N VAL A 230 -32.89 51.83 -8.94
CA VAL A 230 -33.91 51.28 -9.86
C VAL A 230 -35.31 51.70 -9.43
N ALA A 231 -35.62 51.65 -8.14
CA ALA A 231 -36.92 52.11 -7.63
C ALA A 231 -37.14 53.62 -7.86
N ARG A 232 -36.12 54.45 -7.62
CA ARG A 232 -36.18 55.90 -7.89
C ARG A 232 -36.35 56.20 -9.38
N ALA A 233 -35.67 55.45 -10.25
CA ALA A 233 -35.81 55.60 -11.70
C ALA A 233 -37.23 55.25 -12.16
N ALA A 234 -37.79 54.13 -11.69
CA ALA A 234 -39.18 53.76 -11.99
C ALA A 234 -40.20 54.80 -11.50
N ALA A 235 -39.98 55.38 -10.31
CA ALA A 235 -40.82 56.46 -9.80
C ALA A 235 -40.70 57.74 -10.65
N ALA A 236 -39.51 58.08 -11.12
CA ALA A 236 -39.28 59.21 -12.01
C ALA A 236 -39.93 58.99 -13.40
N GLU A 237 -39.87 57.79 -13.95
CA GLU A 237 -40.56 57.42 -15.19
C GLU A 237 -42.08 57.54 -15.04
N SER A 238 -42.64 57.08 -13.91
CA SER A 238 -44.07 57.24 -13.61
C SER A 238 -44.48 58.71 -13.51
N ALA A 239 -43.68 59.54 -12.82
CA ALA A 239 -43.94 60.98 -12.72
C ALA A 239 -43.83 61.69 -14.07
N ALA A 240 -42.91 61.26 -14.94
CA ALA A 240 -42.79 61.77 -16.29
C ALA A 240 -44.01 61.41 -17.15
N ALA A 241 -44.55 60.19 -17.00
CA ALA A 241 -45.78 59.77 -17.68
C ALA A 241 -47.00 60.59 -17.22
N GLU A 242 -47.16 60.84 -15.92
CA GLU A 242 -48.23 61.72 -15.40
C GLU A 242 -48.09 63.16 -15.92
N PHE A 243 -46.86 63.66 -16.02
CA PHE A 243 -46.62 65.00 -16.56
C PHE A 243 -46.95 65.06 -18.06
N GLN A 244 -46.62 64.01 -18.81
CA GLN A 244 -46.98 63.89 -20.22
C GLN A 244 -48.51 63.88 -20.41
N GLU A 245 -49.24 63.10 -19.62
CA GLU A 245 -50.72 63.06 -19.65
C GLU A 245 -51.32 64.45 -19.38
N ARG A 246 -50.80 65.18 -18.39
CA ARG A 246 -51.22 66.58 -18.11
C ARG A 246 -50.89 67.53 -19.26
N CYS A 247 -49.74 67.37 -19.92
CA CYS A 247 -49.40 68.18 -21.10
C CYS A 247 -50.36 67.91 -22.27
N GLU A 248 -50.75 66.65 -22.48
CA GLU A 248 -51.73 66.27 -23.50
C GLU A 248 -53.13 66.82 -23.17
N GLU A 249 -53.57 66.73 -21.90
CA GLU A 249 -54.81 67.35 -21.43
C GLU A 249 -54.80 68.87 -21.65
N PHE A 250 -53.70 69.55 -21.29
CA PHE A 250 -53.57 70.99 -21.47
C PHE A 250 -53.59 71.38 -22.96
N ALA A 251 -52.92 70.61 -23.82
CA ALA A 251 -52.94 70.81 -25.26
C ALA A 251 -54.36 70.69 -25.84
N THR A 252 -55.15 69.70 -25.40
CA THR A 252 -56.56 69.56 -25.84
C THR A 252 -57.45 70.70 -25.35
N ARG A 253 -57.27 71.17 -24.11
CA ARG A 253 -57.99 72.36 -23.59
C ARG A 253 -57.63 73.63 -24.36
N MET A 254 -56.36 73.82 -24.69
CA MET A 254 -55.90 74.91 -25.55
C MET A 254 -56.58 74.87 -26.91
N GLN A 255 -56.57 73.72 -27.60
CA GLN A 255 -57.25 73.56 -28.89
C GLN A 255 -58.76 73.82 -28.81
N ALA A 256 -59.42 73.36 -27.74
CA ALA A 256 -60.84 73.65 -27.52
C ALA A 256 -61.09 75.15 -27.33
N SER A 257 -60.26 75.84 -26.54
CA SER A 257 -60.36 77.29 -26.33
C SER A 257 -60.07 78.08 -27.60
N GLU A 258 -59.15 77.64 -28.46
CA GLU A 258 -58.90 78.24 -29.78
C GLU A 258 -60.10 78.05 -30.71
N ALA A 259 -60.74 76.88 -30.69
CA ALA A 259 -61.96 76.62 -31.45
C ALA A 259 -63.14 77.49 -30.96
N GLU A 260 -63.32 77.62 -29.65
CA GLU A 260 -64.30 78.53 -29.04
C GLU A 260 -64.01 79.98 -29.40
N ALA A 261 -62.74 80.42 -29.32
CA ALA A 261 -62.32 81.76 -29.71
C ALA A 261 -62.55 82.00 -31.22
N SER A 262 -62.35 81.00 -32.07
CA SER A 262 -62.67 81.07 -33.50
C SER A 262 -64.17 81.23 -33.74
N GLU A 263 -65.02 80.49 -33.03
CA GLU A 263 -66.48 80.66 -33.09
C GLU A 263 -66.91 82.03 -32.51
N HIS A 264 -66.26 82.49 -31.44
CA HIS A 264 -66.47 83.83 -30.90
C HIS A 264 -66.04 84.92 -31.89
N ALA A 265 -64.95 84.72 -32.62
CA ALA A 265 -64.50 85.62 -33.67
C ALA A 265 -65.50 85.66 -34.84
N LYS A 266 -66.02 84.50 -35.29
CA LYS A 266 -67.07 84.43 -36.33
C LYS A 266 -68.37 85.08 -35.89
N THR A 267 -68.78 84.90 -34.63
CA THR A 267 -69.99 85.54 -34.08
C THR A 267 -69.79 87.05 -33.89
N LYS A 268 -68.60 87.48 -33.48
CA LYS A 268 -68.22 88.90 -33.38
C LYS A 268 -68.09 89.54 -34.76
N GLU A 269 -67.63 88.82 -35.77
CA GLU A 269 -67.63 89.25 -37.18
C GLU A 269 -69.07 89.38 -37.69
N ARG A 270 -69.96 88.42 -37.41
CA ARG A 270 -71.40 88.54 -37.71
C ARG A 270 -72.07 89.70 -36.99
N LEU A 271 -71.70 89.98 -35.74
CA LEU A 271 -72.15 91.14 -34.98
C LEU A 271 -71.59 92.44 -35.56
N ALA A 272 -70.30 92.50 -35.92
CA ALA A 272 -69.69 93.66 -36.57
C ALA A 272 -70.29 93.90 -37.96
N GLN A 273 -70.74 92.85 -38.67
CA GLN A 273 -71.42 92.94 -39.95
C GLN A 273 -72.89 93.38 -39.79
N ALA A 274 -73.53 93.07 -38.67
CA ALA A 274 -74.84 93.61 -38.28
C ALA A 274 -74.76 95.04 -37.75
N GLU A 275 -73.70 95.40 -37.01
CA GLU A 275 -73.42 96.75 -36.54
C GLU A 275 -72.93 97.67 -37.67
N ALA A 276 -72.29 97.14 -38.71
CA ALA A 276 -71.92 97.87 -39.93
C ALA A 276 -73.13 98.25 -40.79
N ASP A 277 -74.26 97.53 -40.67
CA ASP A 277 -75.54 97.91 -41.29
C ASP A 277 -76.33 98.95 -40.46
N GLU A 278 -75.94 99.22 -39.20
CA GLU A 278 -76.66 100.15 -38.31
C GLU A 278 -75.88 101.42 -37.92
N ASN A 279 -74.58 101.54 -38.20
CA ASN A 279 -73.81 102.72 -37.79
C ASN A 279 -72.90 103.31 -38.87
N LEU A 280 -73.58 103.98 -39.80
CA LEU A 280 -73.06 105.05 -40.63
C LEU A 280 -73.07 106.38 -39.84
N SER A 281 -72.44 106.44 -38.66
CA SER A 281 -72.27 107.71 -37.92
C SER A 281 -71.29 107.60 -36.75
N LEU A 282 -70.48 108.65 -36.55
CA LEU A 282 -69.70 109.00 -35.35
C LEU A 282 -68.31 108.35 -35.13
N LYS A 283 -67.32 108.94 -35.80
CA LYS A 283 -66.11 109.60 -35.24
C LYS A 283 -65.64 109.27 -33.79
N ASP A 284 -64.33 108.96 -33.74
CA ASP A 284 -63.27 109.60 -32.94
C ASP A 284 -62.80 108.99 -31.59
N GLY A 285 -61.47 108.81 -31.52
CA GLY A 285 -60.62 108.86 -30.31
C GLY A 285 -60.61 107.68 -29.32
N SER A 286 -59.44 107.10 -29.07
CA SER A 286 -58.73 107.23 -27.78
C SER A 286 -57.65 106.15 -27.57
N GLN A 287 -56.41 106.61 -27.38
CA GLN A 287 -55.26 105.86 -26.89
C GLN A 287 -55.50 105.35 -25.45
N ARG A 288 -55.16 104.09 -25.13
CA ARG A 288 -54.62 103.75 -23.80
C ARG A 288 -54.01 102.33 -23.70
N SER A 289 -52.71 102.33 -23.41
CA SER A 289 -52.05 101.55 -22.34
C SER A 289 -52.14 100.01 -22.36
N GLU A 290 -51.16 99.35 -22.98
CA GLU A 290 -50.76 97.97 -22.67
C GLU A 290 -49.28 97.93 -22.26
N THR A 291 -49.01 98.20 -20.99
CA THR A 291 -47.68 98.07 -20.35
C THR A 291 -47.66 96.99 -19.26
N GLY A 292 -48.64 96.06 -19.25
CA GLY A 292 -48.81 95.06 -18.19
C GLY A 292 -48.29 93.65 -18.49
N GLN A 293 -48.12 93.24 -19.76
CA GLN A 293 -47.79 91.85 -20.11
C GLN A 293 -46.28 91.54 -20.20
N SER A 294 -45.43 92.56 -20.12
CA SER A 294 -43.97 92.39 -20.26
C SER A 294 -43.33 91.72 -19.04
N THR A 295 -43.88 91.92 -17.84
CA THR A 295 -43.29 91.39 -16.60
C THR A 295 -43.57 89.90 -16.40
N GLU A 296 -44.74 89.41 -16.82
CA GLU A 296 -45.11 88.01 -16.64
C GLU A 296 -44.32 87.10 -17.61
N LEU A 297 -44.17 87.52 -18.86
CA LEU A 297 -43.29 86.86 -19.84
C LEU A 297 -41.81 86.87 -19.42
N GLN A 298 -41.36 87.91 -18.73
CA GLN A 298 -39.99 87.97 -18.20
C GLN A 298 -39.78 86.98 -17.04
N VAL A 299 -40.78 86.79 -16.18
CA VAL A 299 -40.72 85.80 -15.10
C VAL A 299 -40.73 84.38 -15.66
N GLU A 300 -41.60 84.08 -16.63
CA GLU A 300 -41.67 82.76 -17.26
C GLU A 300 -40.37 82.41 -18.00
N LYS A 301 -39.79 83.39 -18.71
CA LYS A 301 -38.47 83.24 -19.32
C LYS A 301 -37.37 82.93 -18.29
N ALA A 302 -37.38 83.60 -17.15
CA ALA A 302 -36.40 83.35 -16.09
C ALA A 302 -36.53 81.93 -15.50
N VAL A 303 -37.76 81.45 -15.28
CA VAL A 303 -38.03 80.08 -14.78
C VAL A 303 -37.59 79.02 -15.79
N LEU A 304 -37.88 79.21 -17.08
CA LEU A 304 -37.43 78.29 -18.12
C LEU A 304 -35.90 78.27 -18.26
N GLN A 305 -35.26 79.43 -18.07
CA GLN A 305 -33.80 79.53 -18.14
C GLN A 305 -33.14 78.81 -16.95
N ASP A 306 -33.64 78.99 -15.73
CA ASP A 306 -33.18 78.28 -14.53
C ASP A 306 -33.34 76.76 -14.68
N ARG A 307 -34.48 76.31 -15.22
CA ARG A 307 -34.70 74.87 -15.51
C ARG A 307 -33.73 74.31 -16.55
N CYS A 308 -33.40 75.09 -17.58
CA CYS A 308 -32.39 74.70 -18.57
C CYS A 308 -31.00 74.55 -17.94
N GLU A 309 -30.61 75.47 -17.05
CA GLU A 309 -29.33 75.40 -16.33
C GLU A 309 -29.29 74.18 -15.40
N GLN A 310 -30.40 73.89 -14.70
CA GLN A 310 -30.51 72.71 -13.84
C GLN A 310 -30.39 71.39 -14.64
N LEU A 311 -31.04 71.29 -15.80
CA LEU A 311 -30.91 70.13 -16.69
C LEU A 311 -29.50 69.97 -17.26
N GLN A 312 -28.83 71.08 -17.59
CA GLN A 312 -27.43 71.04 -18.03
C GLN A 312 -26.51 70.54 -16.92
N GLN A 313 -26.76 70.93 -15.67
CA GLN A 313 -26.01 70.46 -14.53
C GLN A 313 -26.23 68.98 -14.24
N GLN A 314 -27.48 68.49 -14.33
CA GLN A 314 -27.79 67.06 -14.23
C GLN A 314 -27.11 66.24 -15.34
N LEU A 315 -27.09 66.76 -16.58
CA LEU A 315 -26.38 66.10 -17.68
C LEU A 315 -24.86 66.07 -17.47
N ALA A 316 -24.28 67.12 -16.89
CA ALA A 316 -22.86 67.15 -16.55
C ALA A 316 -22.53 66.13 -15.44
N GLU A 317 -23.37 66.03 -14.41
CA GLU A 317 -23.22 65.05 -13.33
C GLU A 317 -23.36 63.61 -13.86
N ALA A 318 -24.36 63.33 -14.68
CA ALA A 318 -24.56 62.02 -15.31
C ALA A 318 -23.37 61.63 -16.22
N ARG A 319 -22.80 62.59 -16.95
CA ARG A 319 -21.57 62.37 -17.74
C ARG A 319 -20.39 62.01 -16.85
N GLY A 320 -20.22 62.70 -15.72
CA GLY A 320 -19.17 62.38 -14.74
C GLY A 320 -19.32 60.97 -14.17
N GLN A 321 -20.55 60.55 -13.84
CA GLN A 321 -20.82 59.18 -13.37
C GLN A 321 -20.48 58.12 -14.43
N LEU A 322 -20.83 58.38 -15.69
CA LEU A 322 -20.50 57.50 -16.82
C LEU A 322 -18.99 57.33 -17.02
N GLU A 323 -18.21 58.41 -16.83
CA GLU A 323 -16.76 58.39 -16.94
C GLU A 323 -16.11 57.53 -15.84
N VAL A 324 -16.59 57.63 -14.60
CA VAL A 324 -16.15 56.76 -13.49
C VAL A 324 -16.42 55.28 -13.80
N LEU A 325 -17.61 54.94 -14.30
CA LEU A 325 -17.95 53.56 -14.67
C LEU A 325 -17.06 53.03 -15.81
N TRP A 326 -16.67 53.88 -16.74
CA TRP A 326 -15.74 53.51 -17.81
C TRP A 326 -14.34 53.20 -17.28
N GLU A 327 -13.83 54.00 -16.34
CA GLU A 327 -12.56 53.71 -15.68
C GLU A 327 -12.60 52.40 -14.89
N GLU A 328 -13.68 52.16 -14.14
CA GLU A 328 -13.86 50.92 -13.39
C GLU A 328 -13.89 49.70 -14.31
N ARG A 329 -14.65 49.78 -15.42
CA ARG A 329 -14.67 48.74 -16.45
C ARG A 329 -13.27 48.47 -17.01
N GLY A 330 -12.48 49.52 -17.24
CA GLY A 330 -11.07 49.39 -17.64
C GLY A 330 -10.22 48.63 -16.62
N ARG A 331 -10.36 48.95 -15.32
CA ARG A 331 -9.66 48.23 -14.24
C ARG A 331 -10.07 46.76 -14.14
N TYR A 332 -11.35 46.44 -14.36
CA TYR A 332 -11.82 45.05 -14.40
C TYR A 332 -11.24 44.27 -15.59
N GLN A 333 -11.19 44.89 -16.77
CA GLN A 333 -10.58 44.27 -17.95
C GLN A 333 -9.08 43.99 -17.72
N GLU A 334 -8.35 44.91 -17.07
CA GLU A 334 -6.95 44.69 -16.74
C GLU A 334 -6.76 43.55 -15.72
N ARG A 335 -7.62 43.46 -14.70
CA ARG A 335 -7.60 42.31 -13.75
C ARG A 335 -7.85 40.97 -14.46
N LEU A 336 -8.78 40.92 -15.42
CA LEU A 336 -9.01 39.73 -16.24
C LEU A 336 -7.78 39.37 -17.09
N ARG A 337 -7.08 40.38 -17.63
CA ARG A 337 -5.83 40.17 -18.38
C ARG A 337 -4.73 39.57 -17.49
N GLN A 338 -4.58 40.07 -16.27
CA GLN A 338 -3.62 39.56 -15.29
C GLN A 338 -3.93 38.11 -14.88
N LEU A 339 -5.20 37.78 -14.64
CA LEU A 339 -5.63 36.41 -14.33
C LEU A 339 -5.34 35.44 -15.48
N ALA A 340 -5.62 35.84 -16.73
CA ALA A 340 -5.29 35.04 -17.90
C ALA A 340 -3.78 34.80 -18.03
N GLU A 341 -2.95 35.78 -17.71
CA GLU A 341 -1.49 35.62 -17.72
C GLU A 341 -1.01 34.66 -16.63
N MET A 342 -1.59 34.73 -15.41
CA MET A 342 -1.27 33.78 -14.34
C MET A 342 -1.65 32.34 -14.71
N ASN A 343 -2.83 32.14 -15.27
CA ASN A 343 -3.26 30.81 -15.75
C ASN A 343 -2.31 30.25 -16.80
N ARG A 344 -1.87 31.09 -17.76
CA ARG A 344 -0.89 30.68 -18.79
C ARG A 344 0.45 30.29 -18.17
N LYS A 345 0.90 30.99 -17.12
CA LYS A 345 2.11 30.63 -16.38
C LYS A 345 1.93 29.29 -15.67
N GLN A 346 0.79 29.05 -15.04
CA GLN A 346 0.49 27.79 -14.36
C GLN A 346 0.43 26.59 -15.32
N GLU A 347 -0.20 26.76 -16.48
CA GLU A 347 -0.23 25.75 -17.55
C GLU A 347 1.17 25.42 -18.07
N SER A 348 2.03 26.43 -18.25
CA SER A 348 3.41 26.20 -18.70
C SER A 348 4.28 25.48 -17.65
N HIS A 349 3.97 25.62 -16.36
CA HIS A 349 4.61 24.84 -15.29
C HIS A 349 4.18 23.37 -15.27
N HIS A 350 2.92 23.06 -15.61
CA HIS A 350 2.42 21.67 -15.63
C HIS A 350 2.88 20.86 -16.85
N HIS A 351 3.32 21.49 -17.94
CA HIS A 351 3.89 20.79 -19.10
C HIS A 351 5.40 20.55 -19.03
N ARG A 352 6.06 20.94 -17.93
CA ARG A 352 7.47 20.64 -17.69
C ARG A 352 7.68 19.46 -16.74
N HIS A 353 6.85 18.42 -16.85
CA HIS A 353 7.29 17.11 -16.41
C HIS A 353 8.44 16.67 -17.33
N PRO A 354 9.61 16.26 -16.78
CA PRO A 354 10.69 15.75 -17.60
C PRO A 354 10.17 14.50 -18.30
N THR A 355 9.95 14.62 -19.61
CA THR A 355 9.77 13.46 -20.48
C THR A 355 10.95 12.55 -20.23
N PHE A 356 10.67 11.43 -19.55
CA PHE A 356 11.55 10.29 -19.46
C PHE A 356 11.79 9.86 -20.92
N ASN A 357 12.95 10.21 -21.47
CA ASN A 357 13.36 9.71 -22.78
C ASN A 357 13.49 8.18 -22.67
N PRO A 358 12.67 7.38 -23.36
CA PRO A 358 12.97 5.97 -23.51
C PRO A 358 14.27 5.81 -24.32
N PRO A 359 15.17 4.88 -23.96
CA PRO A 359 16.39 4.64 -24.71
C PRO A 359 16.04 4.19 -26.13
N GLY A 360 16.75 4.77 -27.09
CA GLY A 360 16.38 4.87 -28.49
C GLY A 360 16.17 3.54 -29.23
N ALA A 361 15.19 3.57 -30.12
CA ALA A 361 15.08 2.63 -31.23
C ALA A 361 16.19 2.90 -32.26
N ALA A 362 16.81 1.82 -32.71
CA ALA A 362 17.90 1.81 -33.67
C ALA A 362 17.49 2.39 -35.04
N PRO A 363 18.37 3.17 -35.71
CA PRO A 363 18.15 3.59 -37.07
C PRO A 363 18.56 2.50 -38.06
N SER A 364 17.66 2.19 -38.98
CA SER A 364 17.89 1.30 -40.11
C SER A 364 18.73 1.97 -41.22
N LYS A 365 19.81 1.27 -41.61
CA LYS A 365 20.45 1.18 -42.95
C LYS A 365 20.81 2.46 -43.74
N ALA A 366 22.12 2.69 -43.90
CA ALA A 366 22.85 2.90 -45.17
C ALA A 366 24.36 3.01 -44.82
N ALA A 367 25.22 2.05 -45.19
CA ALA A 367 25.99 1.95 -46.44
C ALA A 367 27.38 2.64 -46.37
N PHE A 368 28.45 1.85 -46.64
CA PHE A 368 29.88 2.20 -46.82
C PHE A 368 30.62 2.70 -45.55
N GLY A 369 31.85 2.32 -45.22
CA GLY A 369 32.87 1.45 -45.81
C GLY A 369 34.11 1.48 -44.90
N GLU A 370 34.91 0.42 -44.96
CA GLU A 370 36.34 0.29 -44.62
C GLU A 370 36.90 0.70 -43.24
N GLU A 371 37.63 -0.27 -42.67
CA GLU A 371 38.88 -0.11 -41.92
C GLU A 371 38.80 0.33 -40.45
N GLU A 372 38.75 -0.63 -39.51
CA GLU A 372 39.61 -0.57 -38.31
C GLU A 372 39.67 -1.91 -37.54
N SER A 373 40.87 -2.48 -37.58
CA SER A 373 41.57 -3.36 -36.64
C SER A 373 40.80 -4.14 -35.56
N ASP A 374 40.82 -5.44 -35.81
CA ASP A 374 40.82 -6.59 -34.92
C ASP A 374 41.41 -6.37 -33.51
N LEU A 375 40.53 -6.43 -32.50
CA LEU A 375 40.86 -6.58 -31.07
C LEU A 375 40.22 -7.86 -30.49
N ALA A 376 39.60 -8.69 -31.33
CA ALA A 376 38.88 -9.90 -30.88
C ALA A 376 39.75 -11.17 -30.97
N GLU A 377 40.82 -11.18 -31.77
CA GLU A 377 41.79 -12.28 -31.79
C GLU A 377 42.66 -12.39 -30.52
N GLN A 378 42.69 -11.37 -29.64
CA GLN A 378 43.55 -11.40 -28.45
C GLN A 378 42.88 -12.04 -27.21
N LEU A 379 41.60 -12.41 -27.27
CA LEU A 379 40.86 -12.93 -26.11
C LEU A 379 40.57 -14.44 -26.13
N GLY A 380 41.09 -15.20 -27.09
CA GLY A 380 41.28 -16.65 -26.91
C GLY A 380 40.03 -17.48 -26.58
N TYR A 381 38.85 -17.07 -27.04
CA TYR A 381 37.65 -17.91 -26.91
C TYR A 381 37.50 -18.81 -28.14
N SER A 382 38.07 -20.00 -28.01
CA SER A 382 37.87 -21.14 -28.92
C SER A 382 36.39 -21.46 -29.07
N LEU A 383 35.87 -21.20 -30.27
CA LEU A 383 34.61 -21.73 -30.78
C LEU A 383 34.72 -23.26 -30.86
N VAL A 384 33.90 -23.98 -30.09
CA VAL A 384 33.70 -25.43 -30.29
C VAL A 384 32.29 -25.62 -30.82
N ASP A 385 32.24 -26.34 -31.94
CA ASP A 385 31.10 -26.64 -32.78
C ASP A 385 29.83 -27.08 -32.05
N GLU A 386 28.72 -26.66 -32.64
CA GLU A 386 27.37 -27.13 -32.39
C GLU A 386 27.22 -28.60 -32.74
N ASP A 387 26.99 -29.46 -31.74
CA ASP A 387 26.35 -30.75 -31.95
C ASP A 387 24.85 -30.65 -31.67
N LEU A 388 24.11 -30.73 -32.78
CA LEU A 388 22.69 -31.00 -32.87
C LEU A 388 22.34 -32.31 -32.13
N ALA A 389 21.73 -32.19 -30.96
CA ALA A 389 20.93 -33.27 -30.37
C ALA A 389 19.70 -32.74 -29.64
N SER A 390 18.63 -32.66 -30.42
CA SER A 390 17.23 -32.81 -30.04
C SER A 390 16.99 -33.45 -28.66
N VAL A 391 16.52 -32.64 -27.71
CA VAL A 391 15.61 -33.09 -26.66
C VAL A 391 14.44 -32.11 -26.61
N LEU A 392 13.32 -32.59 -27.11
CA LEU A 392 11.97 -32.06 -26.95
C LEU A 392 11.72 -31.71 -25.48
N SER A 393 11.94 -30.46 -25.09
CA SER A 393 11.42 -29.90 -23.87
C SER A 393 10.34 -28.92 -24.27
N GLY A 394 9.10 -29.42 -24.34
CA GLY A 394 7.92 -28.60 -24.48
C GLY A 394 7.83 -27.67 -23.27
N SER A 395 8.41 -26.48 -23.40
CA SER A 395 8.03 -25.33 -22.60
C SER A 395 6.60 -24.98 -23.01
N SER A 396 5.65 -25.68 -22.39
CA SER A 396 4.28 -25.22 -22.23
C SER A 396 4.37 -23.73 -21.93
N GLY A 397 3.88 -22.89 -22.84
CA GLY A 397 3.69 -21.47 -22.60
C GLY A 397 2.79 -21.34 -21.38
N CYS A 398 3.40 -21.29 -20.19
CA CYS A 398 2.72 -21.00 -18.96
C CYS A 398 2.26 -19.55 -19.11
N SER A 399 1.07 -19.35 -19.67
CA SER A 399 0.26 -18.19 -19.42
C SER A 399 0.25 -18.04 -17.89
N VAL A 400 1.09 -17.13 -17.39
CA VAL A 400 1.22 -16.87 -15.97
C VAL A 400 -0.17 -16.49 -15.52
N GLN A 401 -0.90 -17.38 -14.85
CA GLN A 401 -2.25 -17.11 -14.37
C GLN A 401 -2.20 -15.81 -13.57
N GLN A 402 -2.75 -14.76 -14.16
CA GLN A 402 -2.70 -13.42 -13.62
C GLN A 402 -3.88 -13.31 -12.67
N ASN A 403 -3.72 -13.73 -11.41
CA ASN A 403 -4.72 -13.53 -10.35
C ASN A 403 -4.44 -12.16 -9.69
N CYS A 404 -4.79 -11.08 -10.38
CA CYS A 404 -4.35 -9.74 -10.03
C CYS A 404 -5.53 -8.81 -9.74
N PHE A 405 -5.35 -7.94 -8.76
CA PHE A 405 -6.25 -6.85 -8.39
C PHE A 405 -5.94 -5.61 -9.22
N MET A 406 -6.88 -4.69 -9.38
CA MET A 406 -6.60 -3.39 -10.00
C MET A 406 -5.77 -2.49 -9.05
N LEU A 407 -5.03 -1.52 -9.58
CA LEU A 407 -4.28 -0.56 -8.78
C LEU A 407 -5.17 0.31 -7.86
N ASP A 408 -6.38 0.63 -8.34
CA ASP A 408 -7.41 1.41 -7.66
C ASP A 408 -8.36 0.55 -6.81
N ALA A 409 -8.09 -0.75 -6.69
CA ALA A 409 -8.84 -1.63 -5.79
C ALA A 409 -8.65 -1.15 -4.35
N ILE A 410 -9.72 -0.80 -3.65
CA ILE A 410 -9.67 -0.39 -2.25
C ILE A 410 -9.77 -1.63 -1.36
N PHE A 411 -8.97 -1.67 -0.31
CA PHE A 411 -8.90 -2.71 0.70
C PHE A 411 -9.24 -2.12 2.07
N ASN A 412 -9.99 -2.85 2.88
CA ASN A 412 -10.25 -2.46 4.26
C ASN A 412 -9.06 -2.89 5.13
N CYS A 413 -8.25 -1.94 5.59
CA CYS A 413 -7.14 -2.20 6.50
C CYS A 413 -7.60 -2.23 7.95
N ARG A 414 -6.71 -2.69 8.84
CA ARG A 414 -6.95 -2.62 10.28
C ARG A 414 -7.31 -1.19 10.71
N MET A 415 -8.24 -1.07 11.67
CA MET A 415 -8.82 0.21 12.16
C MET A 415 -9.78 0.89 11.17
N ASP A 416 -10.45 0.12 10.30
CA ASP A 416 -11.44 0.62 9.33
C ASP A 416 -10.88 1.68 8.37
N VAL A 417 -9.57 1.65 8.14
CA VAL A 417 -8.90 2.54 7.20
C VAL A 417 -8.95 1.92 5.82
N LEU A 418 -9.58 2.61 4.88
CA LEU A 418 -9.60 2.20 3.48
C LEU A 418 -8.28 2.62 2.81
N ARG A 419 -7.63 1.69 2.09
CA ARG A 419 -6.43 1.97 1.29
C ARG A 419 -6.58 1.45 -0.13
N GLU A 420 -6.14 2.23 -1.11
CA GLU A 420 -6.03 1.76 -2.49
C GLU A 420 -4.90 0.73 -2.63
N GLY A 421 -5.02 -0.16 -3.62
CA GLY A 421 -4.05 -1.21 -3.88
C GLY A 421 -2.66 -0.65 -4.15
N ARG A 422 -2.57 0.48 -4.84
CA ARG A 422 -1.31 1.20 -5.10
C ARG A 422 -0.60 1.68 -3.83
N ASP A 423 -1.35 1.88 -2.75
CA ASP A 423 -0.85 2.35 -1.45
C ASP A 423 -0.61 1.21 -0.46
N LEU A 424 -0.95 -0.03 -0.84
CA LEU A 424 -0.59 -1.20 -0.06
C LEU A 424 0.91 -1.46 -0.16
N GLN A 425 1.52 -1.74 0.98
CA GLN A 425 2.91 -2.14 1.11
C GLN A 425 3.00 -3.52 1.73
N ILE A 426 4.13 -4.22 1.53
CA ILE A 426 4.43 -5.46 2.26
C ILE A 426 4.38 -5.16 3.77
N GLY A 427 3.71 -6.02 4.54
CA GLY A 427 3.39 -5.84 5.95
C GLY A 427 2.07 -5.13 6.23
N SER A 428 1.37 -4.61 5.21
CA SER A 428 0.04 -4.01 5.39
C SER A 428 -0.95 -5.06 5.92
N GLN A 429 -1.77 -4.65 6.89
CA GLN A 429 -2.77 -5.49 7.55
C GLN A 429 -4.16 -5.20 6.96
N VAL A 430 -4.72 -6.16 6.23
CA VAL A 430 -6.02 -6.08 5.53
C VAL A 430 -7.03 -6.99 6.23
N LEU A 431 -8.29 -6.59 6.32
CA LEU A 431 -9.37 -7.43 6.83
C LEU A 431 -9.81 -8.45 5.78
N ALA A 432 -9.92 -9.71 6.18
CA ALA A 432 -10.51 -10.77 5.38
C ALA A 432 -12.02 -10.54 5.19
N GLY A 433 -12.61 -11.31 4.28
CA GLY A 433 -14.02 -11.24 3.95
C GLY A 433 -14.98 -11.58 5.09
N ASP A 434 -14.48 -12.16 6.18
CA ASP A 434 -15.25 -12.41 7.40
C ASP A 434 -15.40 -11.15 8.30
N GLY A 435 -14.74 -10.05 7.94
CA GLY A 435 -14.72 -8.79 8.68
C GLY A 435 -14.01 -8.87 10.05
N LYS A 436 -13.34 -9.99 10.35
CA LYS A 436 -12.76 -10.26 11.68
C LYS A 436 -11.28 -10.64 11.59
N THR A 437 -10.91 -11.47 10.64
CA THR A 437 -9.55 -11.97 10.51
C THR A 437 -8.69 -10.94 9.80
N VAL A 438 -7.56 -10.56 10.39
CA VAL A 438 -6.57 -9.71 9.76
C VAL A 438 -5.58 -10.59 8.98
N VAL A 439 -5.42 -10.31 7.69
CA VAL A 439 -4.40 -10.91 6.83
C VAL A 439 -3.28 -9.91 6.56
N GLU A 440 -2.05 -10.39 6.51
CA GLU A 440 -0.87 -9.58 6.21
C GLU A 440 -0.51 -9.70 4.72
N VAL A 441 -0.19 -8.58 4.08
CA VAL A 441 0.35 -8.54 2.73
C VAL A 441 1.81 -8.98 2.74
N VAL A 442 2.12 -10.16 2.18
CA VAL A 442 3.47 -10.74 2.21
C VAL A 442 4.25 -10.43 0.93
N GLU A 443 3.57 -10.28 -0.20
CA GLU A 443 4.20 -10.03 -1.50
C GLU A 443 3.26 -9.19 -2.36
N ILE A 444 3.80 -8.16 -3.00
CA ILE A 444 3.12 -7.34 -4.00
C ILE A 444 4.00 -7.30 -5.25
N LYS A 445 3.43 -7.65 -6.40
CA LYS A 445 4.08 -7.51 -7.71
C LYS A 445 3.16 -6.83 -8.68
N GLU A 446 3.62 -5.74 -9.28
CA GLU A 446 2.91 -5.11 -10.39
C GLU A 446 3.10 -5.93 -11.67
N ALA A 447 2.02 -6.10 -12.43
CA ALA A 447 2.01 -6.80 -13.71
C ALA A 447 1.13 -6.02 -14.70
N ARG A 448 1.29 -6.31 -16.00
CA ARG A 448 0.39 -5.79 -17.05
C ARG A 448 -0.60 -6.86 -17.46
N ALA A 449 -1.87 -6.48 -17.57
CA ALA A 449 -2.95 -7.30 -18.10
C ALA A 449 -3.52 -6.64 -19.36
N THR A 450 -3.94 -7.44 -20.33
CA THR A 450 -4.57 -6.99 -21.59
C THR A 450 -6.10 -7.04 -21.54
N GLU A 451 -6.65 -7.72 -20.54
CA GLU A 451 -8.08 -7.92 -20.35
C GLU A 451 -8.44 -7.77 -18.87
N VAL A 452 -9.62 -7.19 -18.62
CA VAL A 452 -10.23 -7.08 -17.31
C VAL A 452 -11.66 -7.58 -17.35
N VAL A 453 -12.17 -8.09 -16.24
CA VAL A 453 -13.55 -8.54 -16.08
C VAL A 453 -14.24 -7.63 -15.07
N ASP A 454 -15.32 -7.00 -15.53
CA ASP A 454 -16.23 -6.20 -14.71
C ASP A 454 -17.40 -7.08 -14.24
N LEU A 455 -17.42 -7.37 -12.94
CA LEU A 455 -18.49 -8.09 -12.26
C LEU A 455 -19.35 -7.12 -11.46
N LYS A 456 -20.68 -7.23 -11.55
CA LYS A 456 -21.62 -6.43 -10.75
C LYS A 456 -22.69 -7.33 -10.11
N ALA A 457 -22.96 -7.14 -8.82
CA ALA A 457 -23.95 -7.90 -8.04
C ALA A 457 -24.49 -7.05 -6.88
N ALA A 458 -25.81 -6.89 -6.74
CA ALA A 458 -26.47 -6.11 -5.68
C ALA A 458 -25.81 -4.73 -5.37
N GLY A 459 -25.44 -3.98 -6.40
CA GLY A 459 -24.77 -2.68 -6.26
C GLY A 459 -23.26 -2.76 -6.05
N ALA A 460 -22.73 -3.92 -5.65
CA ALA A 460 -21.31 -4.17 -5.57
C ALA A 460 -20.73 -4.29 -6.97
N THR A 461 -19.51 -3.78 -7.14
CA THR A 461 -18.77 -3.93 -8.39
C THR A 461 -17.37 -4.46 -8.09
N LEU A 462 -16.83 -5.29 -8.96
CA LEU A 462 -15.48 -5.86 -8.84
C LEU A 462 -14.86 -5.89 -10.23
N ARG A 463 -13.73 -5.19 -10.38
CA ARG A 463 -12.92 -5.21 -11.60
C ARG A 463 -11.62 -5.95 -11.30
N VAL A 464 -11.36 -7.04 -12.02
CA VAL A 464 -10.20 -7.93 -11.80
C VAL A 464 -9.79 -8.59 -13.11
N THR A 465 -8.64 -9.26 -13.15
CA THR A 465 -8.24 -10.05 -14.32
C THR A 465 -9.10 -11.31 -14.52
N PRO A 466 -9.19 -11.88 -15.75
CA PRO A 466 -10.03 -13.06 -16.02
C PRO A 466 -9.73 -14.30 -15.16
N ASP A 467 -8.48 -14.52 -14.79
CA ASP A 467 -8.07 -15.66 -13.97
C ASP A 467 -8.29 -15.45 -12.45
N HIS A 468 -8.71 -14.25 -12.04
CA HIS A 468 -8.84 -13.91 -10.62
C HIS A 468 -9.90 -14.76 -9.91
N PRO A 469 -9.59 -15.39 -8.77
CA PRO A 469 -10.52 -16.27 -8.08
C PRO A 469 -11.59 -15.48 -7.33
N VAL A 470 -12.86 -15.70 -7.69
CA VAL A 470 -14.05 -15.14 -7.05
C VAL A 470 -14.77 -16.24 -6.27
N GLN A 471 -15.19 -15.93 -5.04
CA GLN A 471 -15.87 -16.89 -4.19
C GLN A 471 -17.33 -17.07 -4.63
N ILE A 472 -17.74 -18.32 -4.83
CA ILE A 472 -19.12 -18.70 -5.18
C ILE A 472 -19.74 -19.55 -4.05
N PRO A 473 -21.07 -19.57 -3.90
CA PRO A 473 -21.73 -20.44 -2.93
C PRO A 473 -21.54 -21.92 -3.30
N ASP A 474 -21.34 -22.77 -2.29
CA ASP A 474 -21.29 -24.22 -2.47
C ASP A 474 -22.72 -24.78 -2.52
N ALA A 475 -23.15 -25.23 -3.71
CA ALA A 475 -24.45 -25.86 -3.91
C ALA A 475 -24.63 -27.15 -3.08
N GLY A 476 -23.54 -27.77 -2.63
CA GLY A 476 -23.55 -29.04 -1.89
C GLY A 476 -23.69 -28.92 -0.37
N ALA A 477 -23.83 -27.71 0.19
CA ALA A 477 -24.02 -27.44 1.62
C ALA A 477 -23.03 -28.14 2.58
N LYS A 478 -21.85 -28.56 2.12
CA LYS A 478 -20.81 -29.07 3.03
C LYS A 478 -20.16 -27.89 3.72
N ALA A 479 -20.68 -27.57 4.90
CA ALA A 479 -20.20 -26.48 5.75
C ALA A 479 -18.65 -26.48 5.82
N GLY A 480 -18.04 -25.37 5.40
CA GLY A 480 -16.60 -25.13 5.50
C GLY A 480 -15.78 -25.25 4.22
N ARG A 481 -16.36 -25.70 3.09
CA ARG A 481 -15.64 -25.68 1.81
C ARG A 481 -16.01 -24.44 0.98
N HIS A 482 -15.06 -23.55 0.79
CA HIS A 482 -15.21 -22.42 -0.13
C HIS A 482 -14.90 -22.88 -1.56
N LEU A 483 -15.83 -22.62 -2.49
CA LEU A 483 -15.63 -22.82 -3.93
C LEU A 483 -15.22 -21.49 -4.57
N TYR A 484 -14.28 -21.57 -5.51
CA TYR A 484 -13.78 -20.41 -6.24
C TYR A 484 -13.86 -20.69 -7.74
N LEU A 485 -14.36 -19.71 -8.50
CA LEU A 485 -14.33 -19.71 -9.95
C LEU A 485 -13.52 -18.51 -10.46
N PRO A 486 -12.74 -18.68 -11.55
CA PRO A 486 -12.12 -17.55 -12.24
C PRO A 486 -13.17 -16.54 -12.71
N ALA A 487 -12.88 -15.25 -12.55
CA ALA A 487 -13.79 -14.16 -12.91
C ALA A 487 -14.29 -14.26 -14.37
N GLY A 488 -13.41 -14.60 -15.31
CA GLY A 488 -13.74 -14.73 -16.74
C GLY A 488 -14.63 -15.92 -17.08
N LYS A 489 -14.89 -16.83 -16.13
CA LYS A 489 -15.82 -17.96 -16.31
C LYS A 489 -17.22 -17.68 -15.77
N LEU A 490 -17.39 -16.61 -15.00
CA LEU A 490 -18.67 -16.23 -14.43
C LEU A 490 -19.57 -15.59 -15.49
N LYS A 491 -20.86 -15.88 -15.41
CA LYS A 491 -21.90 -15.37 -16.31
C LYS A 491 -22.95 -14.60 -15.53
N VAL A 492 -23.69 -13.74 -16.22
CA VAL A 492 -24.88 -13.08 -15.66
C VAL A 492 -25.86 -14.16 -15.17
N GLY A 493 -26.32 -14.01 -13.93
CA GLY A 493 -27.15 -14.99 -13.23
C GLY A 493 -26.40 -15.96 -12.32
N ASP A 494 -25.08 -16.12 -12.45
CA ASP A 494 -24.29 -16.91 -11.50
C ASP A 494 -24.27 -16.21 -10.13
N PHE A 495 -24.26 -16.98 -9.04
CA PHE A 495 -24.20 -16.44 -7.69
C PHE A 495 -22.76 -16.27 -7.22
N VAL A 496 -22.47 -15.13 -6.59
CA VAL A 496 -21.19 -14.82 -5.94
C VAL A 496 -21.43 -14.43 -4.48
N MET A 497 -20.42 -14.58 -3.63
CA MET A 497 -20.51 -14.21 -2.21
C MET A 497 -20.21 -12.71 -2.02
N ASN A 498 -21.11 -11.98 -1.38
CA ASN A 498 -20.86 -10.61 -0.93
C ASN A 498 -20.17 -10.58 0.46
N ASN A 499 -19.88 -9.40 0.98
CA ASN A 499 -19.30 -9.23 2.32
C ASN A 499 -20.22 -9.58 3.50
N SER A 500 -21.55 -9.61 3.33
CA SER A 500 -22.45 -10.15 4.36
C SER A 500 -22.40 -11.68 4.43
N GLY A 501 -21.69 -12.33 3.49
CA GLY A 501 -21.68 -13.79 3.38
C GLY A 501 -22.95 -14.34 2.74
N GLU A 502 -23.72 -13.50 2.05
CA GLU A 502 -24.94 -13.89 1.33
C GLU A 502 -24.63 -14.13 -0.15
N PRO A 503 -25.26 -15.14 -0.77
CA PRO A 503 -25.14 -15.38 -2.20
C PRO A 503 -25.96 -14.35 -2.98
N VAL A 504 -25.32 -13.66 -3.91
CA VAL A 504 -25.95 -12.64 -4.76
C VAL A 504 -25.73 -12.97 -6.24
N ALA A 505 -26.80 -12.93 -7.03
CA ALA A 505 -26.71 -13.15 -8.47
C ALA A 505 -26.00 -11.98 -9.19
N LEU A 506 -25.10 -12.30 -10.12
CA LEU A 506 -24.44 -11.33 -10.98
C LEU A 506 -25.45 -10.69 -11.94
N THR A 507 -25.53 -9.36 -11.91
CA THR A 507 -26.30 -8.56 -12.87
C THR A 507 -25.47 -8.21 -14.10
N THR A 508 -24.14 -8.22 -14.00
CA THR A 508 -23.23 -7.98 -15.13
C THR A 508 -21.96 -8.81 -14.95
N ALA A 509 -21.51 -9.43 -16.03
CA ALA A 509 -20.22 -10.11 -16.13
C ALA A 509 -19.67 -9.84 -17.54
N GLN A 510 -18.79 -8.86 -17.68
CA GLN A 510 -18.28 -8.40 -18.97
C GLN A 510 -16.75 -8.41 -18.97
N THR A 511 -16.15 -9.12 -19.94
CA THR A 511 -14.72 -9.03 -20.23
C THR A 511 -14.47 -7.87 -21.18
N LEU A 512 -13.57 -6.96 -20.81
CA LEU A 512 -13.18 -5.80 -21.57
C LEU A 512 -11.70 -5.96 -21.99
N PRO A 513 -11.36 -5.84 -23.28
CA PRO A 513 -9.97 -5.77 -23.72
C PRO A 513 -9.44 -4.38 -23.34
N THR A 514 -8.68 -4.31 -22.27
CA THR A 514 -8.14 -3.06 -21.72
C THR A 514 -6.77 -3.34 -21.15
N GLU A 515 -5.76 -2.67 -21.71
CA GLU A 515 -4.41 -2.72 -21.15
C GLU A 515 -4.36 -1.92 -19.85
N CYS A 516 -4.07 -2.59 -18.73
CA CYS A 516 -3.94 -1.94 -17.45
C CYS A 516 -2.86 -2.58 -16.58
N ASN A 517 -2.32 -1.78 -15.67
CA ASN A 517 -1.45 -2.29 -14.61
C ASN A 517 -2.31 -2.88 -13.49
N VAL A 518 -1.90 -4.05 -13.00
CA VAL A 518 -2.60 -4.84 -11.99
C VAL A 518 -1.61 -5.29 -10.91
N LEU A 519 -2.10 -5.55 -9.71
CA LEU A 519 -1.33 -5.96 -8.55
C LEU A 519 -1.56 -7.44 -8.24
N LYS A 520 -0.50 -8.22 -8.30
CA LYS A 520 -0.47 -9.58 -7.76
C LYS A 520 -0.11 -9.53 -6.29
N ILE A 521 -1.12 -9.69 -5.42
CA ILE A 521 -0.97 -9.59 -3.96
C ILE A 521 -1.09 -11.00 -3.34
N VAL A 522 -0.14 -11.35 -2.47
CA VAL A 522 -0.16 -12.58 -1.67
C VAL A 522 -0.44 -12.23 -0.21
N PHE A 523 -1.52 -12.81 0.34
CA PHE A 523 -1.92 -12.62 1.74
C PHE A 523 -1.50 -13.81 2.62
N LYS A 524 -1.27 -13.57 3.91
CA LYS A 524 -1.07 -14.60 4.93
C LYS A 524 -1.90 -14.30 6.19
N PRO A 525 -2.82 -15.20 6.60
CA PRO A 525 -3.22 -16.43 5.90
C PRO A 525 -3.89 -16.17 4.53
N ASP A 526 -3.92 -17.19 3.67
CA ASP A 526 -4.56 -17.12 2.34
C ASP A 526 -6.10 -17.20 2.49
N LEU A 527 -6.69 -16.08 2.86
CA LEU A 527 -8.13 -15.90 3.02
C LEU A 527 -8.68 -14.91 1.97
N PRO A 528 -9.96 -15.03 1.59
CA PRO A 528 -10.61 -14.03 0.75
C PRO A 528 -10.59 -12.67 1.44
N VAL A 529 -10.39 -11.60 0.69
CA VAL A 529 -10.45 -10.21 1.12
C VAL A 529 -11.59 -9.50 0.38
N ALA A 530 -12.27 -8.60 1.08
CA ALA A 530 -13.27 -7.74 0.46
C ALA A 530 -12.56 -6.61 -0.29
N VAL A 531 -12.91 -6.42 -1.57
CA VAL A 531 -12.35 -5.36 -2.42
C VAL A 531 -13.46 -4.38 -2.79
N PHE A 532 -13.19 -3.09 -2.63
CA PHE A 532 -14.14 -2.01 -2.92
C PHE A 532 -13.62 -1.19 -4.10
N PRO A 533 -14.47 -0.90 -5.10
CA PRO A 533 -14.26 0.25 -5.98
C PRO A 533 -15.01 1.48 -5.47
N ASN A 534 -15.99 1.30 -4.57
CA ASN A 534 -16.83 2.34 -3.97
C ASN A 534 -17.36 1.80 -2.61
N PRO A 535 -17.42 2.57 -1.51
CA PRO A 535 -17.52 2.02 -0.15
C PRO A 535 -18.90 1.45 0.25
N SER A 536 -19.89 1.36 -0.64
CA SER A 536 -21.27 0.97 -0.27
C SER A 536 -21.59 -0.53 -0.37
N SER A 537 -20.86 -1.34 -1.15
CA SER A 537 -21.10 -2.80 -1.28
C SER A 537 -19.93 -3.52 -1.99
N CYS A 538 -19.64 -4.78 -1.64
CA CYS A 538 -18.46 -5.50 -2.18
C CYS A 538 -18.64 -7.02 -2.40
N ILE A 539 -17.80 -7.56 -3.29
CA ILE A 539 -17.72 -8.99 -3.67
C ILE A 539 -16.44 -9.59 -3.05
N LEU A 540 -16.54 -10.78 -2.46
CA LEU A 540 -15.39 -11.46 -1.85
C LEU A 540 -14.50 -12.10 -2.91
N SER A 541 -13.21 -11.75 -2.89
CA SER A 541 -12.21 -12.28 -3.82
C SER A 541 -10.93 -12.71 -3.11
N LYS A 542 -10.15 -13.62 -3.70
CA LYS A 542 -8.94 -14.15 -3.07
C LYS A 542 -7.66 -13.58 -3.67
N GLY A 543 -6.63 -13.43 -2.84
CA GLY A 543 -5.28 -13.13 -3.32
C GLY A 543 -4.59 -14.35 -3.94
N HIS A 544 -3.38 -14.14 -4.43
CA HIS A 544 -2.60 -15.21 -5.02
C HIS A 544 -2.06 -16.16 -3.95
N LYS A 545 -2.36 -17.45 -4.07
CA LYS A 545 -1.73 -18.48 -3.25
C LYS A 545 -0.30 -18.69 -3.72
N LYS A 546 0.68 -18.51 -2.83
CA LYS A 546 2.05 -18.93 -3.11
C LYS A 546 2.03 -20.42 -3.42
N SER A 547 2.43 -20.80 -4.64
CA SER A 547 2.67 -22.20 -4.99
C SER A 547 3.67 -22.75 -3.99
N GLN A 548 3.20 -23.58 -3.06
CA GLN A 548 4.07 -24.31 -2.19
C GLN A 548 4.74 -25.35 -3.10
N ASN A 549 5.93 -25.02 -3.59
CA ASN A 549 6.76 -25.93 -4.38
C ASN A 549 6.99 -27.19 -3.55
N ARG A 550 6.08 -28.16 -3.70
CA ARG A 550 6.27 -29.53 -3.24
C ARG A 550 7.40 -30.07 -4.08
N ARG A 551 8.61 -30.03 -3.53
CA ARG A 551 9.79 -30.69 -4.10
C ARG A 551 9.44 -32.17 -4.13
N SER A 552 8.95 -32.64 -5.29
CA SER A 552 8.58 -34.04 -5.50
C SER A 552 9.86 -34.86 -5.42
N VAL A 553 10.04 -35.54 -4.29
CA VAL A 553 10.99 -36.64 -4.16
C VAL A 553 10.45 -37.77 -5.04
N ARG A 554 10.98 -37.87 -6.27
CA ARG A 554 10.84 -39.06 -7.12
C ARG A 554 11.86 -40.11 -6.64
N GLY A 555 11.37 -41.18 -6.05
CA GLY A 555 12.03 -42.49 -5.94
C GLY A 555 10.92 -43.51 -5.67
N ARG A 556 10.34 -44.19 -6.66
CA ARG A 556 10.78 -45.39 -7.40
C ARG A 556 11.06 -46.61 -6.51
N GLY A 557 10.15 -47.58 -6.60
CA GLY A 557 10.15 -48.95 -6.04
C GLY A 557 8.71 -49.31 -5.62
N GLN A 558 7.90 -50.03 -6.42
CA GLN A 558 7.74 -51.51 -6.44
C GLN A 558 7.77 -52.11 -5.02
N GLU A 559 6.83 -52.93 -4.53
CA GLU A 559 5.92 -53.88 -5.16
C GLU A 559 4.88 -54.38 -4.12
N ALA A 560 3.77 -54.93 -4.61
CA ALA A 560 2.74 -55.80 -4.02
C ALA A 560 2.73 -56.15 -2.50
N ALA A 561 1.56 -55.96 -1.86
CA ALA A 561 0.81 -57.03 -1.18
C ALA A 561 -0.60 -56.58 -0.72
N ASP A 562 -1.50 -57.56 -0.71
CA ASP A 562 -2.95 -57.66 -0.50
C ASP A 562 -3.73 -56.80 0.53
N PRO A 563 -5.08 -56.81 0.42
CA PRO A 563 -6.02 -56.10 1.28
C PRO A 563 -6.59 -57.01 2.39
N MET A 564 -6.47 -56.63 3.67
CA MET A 564 -7.41 -56.92 4.78
C MET A 564 -6.93 -56.23 6.05
N ASP A 565 -7.76 -55.35 6.61
CA ASP A 565 -7.96 -55.04 8.05
C ASP A 565 -8.76 -53.73 8.12
N GLU A 566 -10.09 -53.75 8.18
CA GLU A 566 -10.89 -53.95 9.40
C GLU A 566 -10.36 -53.18 10.63
N GLY A 567 -10.94 -52.00 10.82
CA GLY A 567 -11.59 -51.63 12.09
C GLY A 567 -10.76 -51.66 13.37
N ALA A 568 -10.26 -50.50 13.77
CA ALA A 568 -10.06 -50.20 15.18
C ALA A 568 -10.50 -48.75 15.48
N SER A 569 -11.76 -48.64 15.90
CA SER A 569 -12.31 -47.45 16.54
C SER A 569 -11.63 -47.23 17.89
N ILE A 570 -11.05 -46.06 18.09
CA ILE A 570 -10.54 -45.59 19.38
C ILE A 570 -11.77 -45.29 20.27
N PRO A 571 -11.91 -45.89 21.46
CA PRO A 571 -12.99 -45.51 22.36
C PRO A 571 -12.65 -44.18 23.05
N ASP A 572 -13.69 -43.36 23.24
CA ASP A 572 -13.63 -42.11 23.98
C ASP A 572 -13.11 -42.34 25.41
N THR A 573 -11.99 -41.69 25.74
CA THR A 573 -11.47 -41.62 27.10
C THR A 573 -12.40 -40.75 27.96
N ALA A 574 -12.94 -41.39 29.00
CA ALA A 574 -13.78 -40.81 30.02
C ALA A 574 -13.12 -39.62 30.77
N ALA A 575 -13.96 -38.70 31.23
CA ALA A 575 -13.60 -37.57 32.07
C ALA A 575 -13.06 -38.04 33.44
N GLY A 576 -11.79 -37.73 33.71
CA GLY A 576 -11.20 -37.85 35.04
C GLY A 576 -11.37 -36.55 35.82
N GLU A 577 -12.20 -36.60 36.87
CA GLU A 577 -12.17 -35.63 37.97
C GLU A 577 -10.82 -35.71 38.67
N TYR A 578 -10.11 -34.59 38.75
CA TYR A 578 -8.97 -34.43 39.66
C TYR A 578 -9.50 -33.85 40.98
N THR A 579 -9.38 -34.63 42.05
CA THR A 579 -9.45 -34.14 43.43
C THR A 579 -8.09 -34.28 44.09
N ASP A 580 -7.70 -33.17 44.73
CA ASP A 580 -6.60 -32.87 45.66
C ASP A 580 -5.14 -32.81 45.16
#